data_AF-A0A936M4R0-F1
#
_entry.id   AF-A0A936M4R0-F1
#
_cell.length_a   1.000
_cell.length_b   1.000
_cell.length_c   1.000
_cell.angle_alpha   90.00
_cell.angle_beta   90.00
_cell.angle_gamma   90.00
#
_symmetry.space_group_name_H-M   'P 1'
#
loop_
_entity.id
_entity.type
_entity.pdbx_description
1 polymer ?
#
loop_
_entity_poly.entity_id
_entity_poly.type
_entity_poly.pdbx_seq_one_letter_code
_entity_poly.pdbx_strand_id
1 'polypeptide(L)'
;MQTPSAKRPETASRIALPWIVRLRYGMAAGQVAVALFAALVLGLDLPLAWMAPVPLLVLASNILLARRVSGGSFKIPTASLVGWVFCLDTLGLTALLMLGGGPSNPFTVLYLIHIALAAAILSVRQTWALGALSIVCFGALFWASRPVPRLGLHHHGDLHFPGMWISFVIAVVLVATYAARISSLLRDHEESLLTMQEQLARKDRLASLVTLAAGAAHELSTPLGTIAIVARELERLAAQNSLGPAIGADSRLIRQEVERCREILQRMSVEGRNRPARRLRALRPPTFWTHCSLHSATVCASWSPPPRRLADFVSRATPWFRRCRR
;
A
#
# COMPACT_ATOMS: atom_id res chain seq x y z
N MET A 1 19.13 -5.91 17.16
CA MET A 1 18.65 -6.68 15.99
C MET A 1 17.18 -7.06 16.21
N GLN A 2 16.23 -6.29 15.68
CA GLN A 2 14.81 -6.66 15.69
C GLN A 2 14.54 -7.57 14.49
N THR A 3 14.12 -8.80 14.74
CA THR A 3 13.84 -9.80 13.70
C THR A 3 12.77 -9.29 12.72
N PRO A 4 13.09 -9.11 11.43
CA PRO A 4 12.14 -8.57 10.42
C PRO A 4 10.93 -9.47 10.12
N SER A 5 10.90 -10.68 10.69
CA SER A 5 9.95 -11.73 10.34
C SER A 5 8.54 -11.50 10.90
N ALA A 6 8.41 -10.97 12.12
CA ALA A 6 7.11 -10.83 12.79
C ALA A 6 6.28 -9.61 12.30
N LYS A 7 6.92 -8.54 11.81
CA LYS A 7 6.23 -7.32 11.35
C LYS A 7 5.58 -7.45 9.97
N ARG A 8 6.14 -8.28 9.08
CA ARG A 8 5.63 -8.51 7.72
C ARG A 8 4.15 -8.96 7.66
N PRO A 9 3.72 -10.00 8.41
CA PRO A 9 2.32 -10.45 8.35
C PRO A 9 1.33 -9.42 8.90
N GLU A 10 1.75 -8.58 9.86
CA GLU A 10 0.88 -7.54 10.43
C GLU A 10 0.63 -6.40 9.42
N THR A 11 1.68 -5.94 8.73
CA THR A 11 1.56 -4.90 7.70
C THR A 11 0.72 -5.39 6.51
N ALA A 12 0.98 -6.61 6.04
CA ALA A 12 0.19 -7.21 4.96
C ALA A 12 -1.30 -7.34 5.34
N SER A 13 -1.59 -7.84 6.56
CA SER A 13 -2.96 -7.96 7.07
C SER A 13 -3.67 -6.60 7.17
N ARG A 14 -2.97 -5.53 7.57
CA ARG A 14 -3.54 -4.18 7.67
C ARG A 14 -3.88 -3.58 6.30
N ILE A 15 -3.04 -3.79 5.30
CA ILE A 15 -3.26 -3.29 3.94
C ILE A 15 -4.38 -4.06 3.23
N ALA A 16 -4.44 -5.39 3.44
CA ALA A 16 -5.48 -6.23 2.88
C ALA A 16 -6.86 -6.02 3.55
N LEU A 17 -6.91 -5.48 4.77
CA LEU A 17 -8.13 -5.42 5.58
C LEU A 17 -9.33 -4.72 4.91
N PRO A 18 -9.20 -3.53 4.28
CA PRO A 18 -10.33 -2.88 3.63
C PRO A 18 -10.83 -3.68 2.41
N TRP A 19 -9.93 -4.40 1.75
CA TRP A 19 -10.26 -5.25 0.61
C TRP A 19 -10.99 -6.52 1.05
N ILE A 20 -10.54 -7.17 2.13
CA ILE A 20 -11.20 -8.33 2.74
C ILE A 20 -12.65 -7.97 3.14
N VAL A 21 -12.87 -6.80 3.73
CA VAL A 21 -14.22 -6.33 4.09
C VAL A 21 -15.12 -6.22 2.87
N ARG A 22 -14.63 -5.66 1.75
CA ARG A 22 -15.38 -5.59 0.48
C ARG A 22 -15.65 -6.99 -0.09
N LEU A 23 -14.68 -7.88 0.02
CA LEU A 23 -14.79 -9.28 -0.42
C LEU A 23 -15.95 -10.01 0.24
N ARG A 24 -16.05 -9.86 1.57
CA ARG A 24 -17.05 -10.58 2.37
C ARG A 24 -18.47 -10.11 2.07
N TYR A 25 -18.66 -8.85 1.69
CA TYR A 25 -19.95 -8.39 1.15
C TYR A 25 -20.28 -9.11 -0.16
N GLY A 26 -19.30 -9.25 -1.06
CA GLY A 26 -19.48 -10.01 -2.31
C GLY A 26 -19.79 -11.48 -2.07
N MET A 27 -19.08 -12.14 -1.14
CA MET A 27 -19.33 -13.55 -0.79
C MET A 27 -20.71 -13.74 -0.16
N ALA A 28 -21.11 -12.88 0.79
CA ALA A 28 -22.44 -12.95 1.39
C ALA A 28 -23.55 -12.72 0.34
N ALA A 29 -23.38 -11.74 -0.55
CA ALA A 29 -24.30 -11.51 -1.65
C ALA A 29 -24.37 -12.71 -2.60
N GLY A 30 -23.22 -13.31 -2.94
CA GLY A 30 -23.14 -14.51 -3.76
C GLY A 30 -23.83 -15.72 -3.11
N GLN A 31 -23.64 -15.94 -1.81
CA GLN A 31 -24.32 -17.00 -1.06
C GLN A 31 -25.84 -16.84 -1.11
N VAL A 32 -26.35 -15.63 -0.87
CA VAL A 32 -27.79 -15.33 -0.94
C VAL A 32 -28.31 -15.51 -2.37
N ALA A 33 -27.60 -15.01 -3.37
CA ALA A 33 -27.99 -15.12 -4.78
C ALA A 33 -28.07 -16.58 -5.24
N VAL A 34 -27.07 -17.40 -4.87
CA VAL A 34 -27.05 -18.84 -5.18
C VAL A 34 -28.18 -19.58 -4.47
N ALA A 35 -28.41 -19.30 -3.19
CA ALA A 35 -29.50 -19.93 -2.43
C ALA A 35 -30.88 -19.58 -3.01
N LEU A 36 -31.10 -18.31 -3.39
CA LEU A 36 -32.33 -17.87 -4.04
C LEU A 36 -32.49 -18.47 -5.43
N PHE A 37 -31.42 -18.53 -6.23
CA PHE A 37 -31.44 -19.17 -7.54
C PHE A 37 -31.81 -20.66 -7.45
N ALA A 38 -31.21 -21.38 -6.49
CA ALA A 38 -31.52 -22.77 -6.24
C ALA A 38 -32.97 -23.00 -5.80
N ALA A 39 -33.53 -22.11 -4.97
CA ALA A 39 -34.93 -22.23 -4.53
C ALA A 39 -35.93 -21.85 -5.63
N LEU A 40 -35.70 -20.73 -6.33
CA LEU A 40 -36.68 -20.12 -7.24
C LEU A 40 -36.59 -20.66 -8.67
N VAL A 41 -35.39 -20.92 -9.19
CA VAL A 41 -35.17 -21.31 -10.58
C VAL A 41 -35.08 -22.82 -10.71
N LEU A 42 -34.39 -23.48 -9.78
CA LEU A 42 -34.20 -24.94 -9.81
C LEU A 42 -35.33 -25.70 -9.08
N GLY A 43 -36.25 -24.99 -8.42
CA GLY A 43 -37.39 -25.60 -7.71
C GLY A 43 -36.97 -26.59 -6.62
N LEU A 44 -35.80 -26.37 -6.00
CA LEU A 44 -35.30 -27.21 -4.93
C LEU A 44 -35.98 -26.81 -3.61
N ASP A 45 -36.56 -27.78 -2.93
CA ASP A 45 -37.15 -27.63 -1.59
C ASP A 45 -36.05 -27.45 -0.53
N LEU A 46 -35.40 -26.29 -0.57
CA LEU A 46 -34.36 -25.91 0.38
C LEU A 46 -34.99 -25.29 1.63
N PRO A 47 -34.53 -25.65 2.83
CA PRO A 47 -34.93 -25.02 4.08
C PRO A 47 -34.30 -23.61 4.19
N LEU A 48 -34.79 -22.65 3.39
CA LEU A 48 -34.24 -21.29 3.30
C LEU A 48 -34.17 -20.58 4.65
N ALA A 49 -35.18 -20.82 5.51
CA ALA A 49 -35.23 -20.29 6.87
C ALA A 49 -34.03 -20.73 7.74
N TRP A 50 -33.53 -21.96 7.53
CA TRP A 50 -32.38 -22.50 8.26
C TRP A 50 -31.04 -22.11 7.63
N MET A 51 -31.02 -21.72 6.35
CA MET A 51 -29.82 -21.26 5.65
C MET A 51 -29.57 -19.75 5.86
N ALA A 52 -30.62 -18.94 5.99
CA ALA A 52 -30.54 -17.48 6.16
C ALA A 52 -29.68 -16.97 7.34
N PRO A 53 -29.60 -17.63 8.51
CA PRO A 53 -28.77 -17.18 9.62
C PRO A 53 -27.27 -17.09 9.28
N VAL A 54 -26.78 -17.94 8.37
CA VAL A 54 -25.36 -17.99 8.01
C VAL A 54 -24.87 -16.71 7.32
N PRO A 55 -25.43 -16.27 6.17
CA PRO A 55 -25.02 -15.02 5.53
C PRO A 55 -25.30 -13.81 6.42
N LEU A 56 -26.33 -13.83 7.27
CA LEU A 56 -26.60 -12.78 8.25
C LEU A 56 -25.50 -12.67 9.30
N LEU A 57 -25.01 -13.80 9.83
CA LEU A 57 -23.89 -13.82 10.78
C LEU A 57 -22.60 -13.30 10.13
N VAL A 58 -22.32 -13.73 8.89
CA VAL A 58 -21.18 -13.22 8.10
C VAL A 58 -21.30 -11.71 7.91
N LEU A 59 -22.47 -11.20 7.52
CA LEU A 59 -22.72 -9.78 7.32
C LEU A 59 -22.57 -8.97 8.62
N ALA A 60 -23.14 -9.45 9.73
CA ALA A 60 -23.03 -8.80 11.04
C ALA A 60 -21.57 -8.73 11.52
N SER A 61 -20.82 -9.84 11.37
CA SER A 61 -19.39 -9.86 11.68
C SER A 61 -18.60 -8.88 10.80
N ASN A 62 -18.97 -8.74 9.53
CA ASN A 62 -18.31 -7.86 8.58
C ASN A 62 -18.60 -6.38 8.85
N ILE A 63 -19.82 -6.04 9.27
CA ILE A 63 -20.19 -4.68 9.70
C ILE A 63 -19.40 -4.29 10.95
N LEU A 64 -19.27 -5.20 11.92
CA LEU A 64 -18.48 -4.95 13.13
C LEU A 64 -17.00 -4.72 12.77
N LEU A 65 -16.46 -5.49 11.83
CA LEU A 65 -15.12 -5.31 11.30
C LEU A 65 -14.96 -3.97 10.59
N ALA A 66 -15.88 -3.58 9.72
CA ALA A 66 -15.86 -2.31 8.99
C ALA A 66 -15.89 -1.10 9.95
N ARG A 67 -16.69 -1.18 11.02
CA ARG A 67 -16.72 -0.16 12.09
C ARG A 67 -15.39 -0.06 12.83
N ARG A 68 -14.75 -1.20 13.15
CA ARG A 68 -13.42 -1.23 13.79
C ARG A 68 -12.33 -0.62 12.89
N VAL A 69 -12.40 -0.88 11.57
CA VAL A 69 -11.48 -0.31 10.58
C VAL A 69 -11.63 1.21 10.49
N SER A 70 -12.86 1.73 10.44
CA SER A 70 -13.10 3.18 10.36
C SER A 70 -12.83 3.91 11.68
N GLY A 71 -13.04 3.25 12.83
CA GLY A 71 -12.89 3.86 14.16
C GLY A 71 -11.47 3.84 14.75
N GLY A 72 -10.47 3.31 14.04
CA GLY A 72 -9.05 3.35 14.44
C GLY A 72 -8.64 2.57 15.70
N SER A 73 -9.59 2.02 16.47
CA SER A 73 -9.34 1.35 17.75
C SER A 73 -9.10 -0.15 17.59
N PHE A 74 -7.85 -0.56 17.37
CA PHE A 74 -7.43 -1.96 17.40
C PHE A 74 -6.79 -2.31 18.75
N LYS A 75 -7.55 -2.95 19.65
CA LYS A 75 -7.02 -3.57 20.88
C LYS A 75 -6.43 -4.97 20.64
N ILE A 76 -6.74 -5.59 19.51
CA ILE A 76 -6.33 -6.95 19.13
C ILE A 76 -5.42 -6.86 17.90
N PRO A 77 -4.33 -7.66 17.81
CA PRO A 77 -3.49 -7.69 16.62
C PRO A 77 -4.29 -8.05 15.36
N THR A 78 -4.15 -7.23 14.32
CA THR A 78 -4.95 -7.31 13.08
C THR A 78 -4.89 -8.70 12.44
N ALA A 79 -3.72 -9.35 12.45
CA ALA A 79 -3.53 -10.69 11.90
C ALA A 79 -4.34 -11.78 12.63
N SER A 80 -4.51 -11.67 13.95
CA SER A 80 -5.34 -12.60 14.72
C SER A 80 -6.82 -12.40 14.41
N LEU A 81 -7.25 -11.15 14.31
CA LEU A 81 -8.64 -10.82 13.98
C LEU A 81 -9.03 -11.32 12.58
N VAL A 82 -8.15 -11.12 11.58
CA VAL A 82 -8.36 -11.66 10.23
C VAL A 82 -8.43 -13.20 10.28
N GLY A 83 -7.59 -13.86 11.07
CA GLY A 83 -7.66 -15.32 11.27
C GLY A 83 -9.03 -15.79 11.78
N TRP A 84 -9.57 -15.14 12.81
CA TRP A 84 -10.90 -15.46 13.35
C TRP A 84 -12.03 -15.29 12.32
N VAL A 85 -11.92 -14.27 11.46
CA VAL A 85 -12.88 -14.01 10.39
C VAL A 85 -12.89 -15.15 9.37
N PHE A 86 -11.71 -15.60 8.93
CA PHE A 86 -11.61 -16.74 8.01
C PHE A 86 -12.15 -18.03 8.63
N CYS A 87 -11.92 -18.28 9.92
CA CYS A 87 -12.51 -19.42 10.62
C CYS A 87 -14.05 -19.35 10.61
N LEU A 88 -14.62 -18.16 10.86
CA LEU A 88 -16.07 -17.96 10.83
C LEU A 88 -16.63 -18.21 9.41
N ASP A 89 -15.94 -17.73 8.38
CA ASP A 89 -16.34 -17.94 6.98
C ASP A 89 -16.31 -19.44 6.60
N THR A 90 -15.27 -20.17 7.02
CA THR A 90 -15.18 -21.63 6.83
C THR A 90 -16.30 -22.38 7.54
N LEU A 91 -16.63 -22.01 8.78
CA LEU A 91 -17.74 -22.62 9.52
C LEU A 91 -19.09 -22.31 8.88
N GLY A 92 -19.30 -21.08 8.40
CA GLY A 92 -20.50 -20.69 7.68
C GLY A 92 -20.67 -21.49 6.38
N LEU A 93 -19.60 -21.61 5.59
CA LEU A 93 -19.60 -22.44 4.38
C LEU A 93 -19.96 -23.90 4.72
N THR A 94 -19.37 -24.46 5.79
CA THR A 94 -19.65 -25.83 6.24
C THR A 94 -21.13 -26.00 6.57
N ALA A 95 -21.73 -25.08 7.33
CA ALA A 95 -23.14 -25.13 7.70
C ALA A 95 -24.06 -25.07 6.47
N LEU A 96 -23.75 -24.20 5.50
CA LEU A 96 -24.53 -24.12 4.25
C LEU A 96 -24.43 -25.40 3.42
N LEU A 97 -23.25 -26.01 3.35
CA LEU A 97 -23.05 -27.25 2.60
C LEU A 97 -23.75 -28.43 3.28
N MET A 98 -23.74 -28.50 4.62
CA MET A 98 -24.48 -29.53 5.37
C MET A 98 -25.99 -29.46 5.11
N LEU A 99 -26.55 -28.25 4.97
CA LEU A 99 -27.96 -28.03 4.63
C LEU A 99 -28.24 -28.19 3.13
N GLY A 100 -27.24 -27.94 2.27
CA GLY A 100 -27.37 -27.89 0.81
C GLY A 100 -27.03 -29.17 0.05
N GLY A 101 -26.81 -30.30 0.73
CA GLY A 101 -26.58 -31.60 0.08
C GLY A 101 -25.22 -32.26 0.35
N GLY A 102 -24.41 -31.72 1.25
CA GLY A 102 -23.27 -32.43 1.80
C GLY A 102 -22.03 -32.48 0.89
N PRO A 103 -21.23 -33.57 0.94
CA PRO A 103 -19.98 -33.69 0.17
C PRO A 103 -20.16 -33.69 -1.35
N SER A 104 -21.32 -34.10 -1.85
CA SER A 104 -21.64 -34.08 -3.30
C SER A 104 -22.06 -32.69 -3.80
N ASN A 105 -22.13 -31.70 -2.91
CA ASN A 105 -22.46 -30.35 -3.30
C ASN A 105 -21.28 -29.73 -4.09
N PRO A 106 -21.52 -29.19 -5.30
CA PRO A 106 -20.45 -28.67 -6.15
C PRO A 106 -19.72 -27.47 -5.55
N PHE A 107 -20.33 -26.76 -4.58
CA PHE A 107 -19.70 -25.65 -3.85
C PHE A 107 -18.66 -26.10 -2.81
N THR A 108 -18.43 -27.39 -2.64
CA THR A 108 -17.29 -27.90 -1.82
C THR A 108 -15.94 -27.38 -2.31
N VAL A 109 -15.79 -27.09 -3.61
CA VAL A 109 -14.59 -26.44 -4.16
C VAL A 109 -14.26 -25.09 -3.51
N LEU A 110 -15.26 -24.41 -2.91
CA LEU A 110 -15.05 -23.12 -2.24
C LEU A 110 -14.12 -23.24 -1.02
N TYR A 111 -13.94 -24.41 -0.40
CA TYR A 111 -12.93 -24.60 0.65
C TYR A 111 -11.51 -24.30 0.15
N LEU A 112 -11.18 -24.77 -1.06
CA LEU A 112 -9.85 -24.55 -1.66
C LEU A 112 -9.60 -23.07 -1.88
N ILE A 113 -10.63 -22.33 -2.30
CA ILE A 113 -10.56 -20.88 -2.47
C ILE A 113 -10.29 -20.18 -1.14
N HIS A 114 -11.03 -20.55 -0.08
CA HIS A 114 -10.85 -19.94 1.25
C HIS A 114 -9.42 -20.20 1.78
N ILE A 115 -8.88 -21.40 1.56
CA ILE A 115 -7.51 -21.74 1.92
C ILE A 115 -6.50 -20.95 1.07
N ALA A 116 -6.72 -20.81 -0.24
CA ALA A 116 -5.85 -20.03 -1.11
C ALA A 116 -5.82 -18.54 -0.71
N LEU A 117 -7.00 -17.97 -0.39
CA LEU A 117 -7.12 -16.61 0.14
C LEU A 117 -6.41 -16.47 1.48
N ALA A 118 -6.58 -17.44 2.38
CA ALA A 118 -5.89 -17.43 3.66
C ALA A 118 -4.37 -17.53 3.48
N ALA A 119 -3.88 -18.36 2.57
CA ALA A 119 -2.45 -18.52 2.28
C ALA A 119 -1.78 -17.22 1.81
N ALA A 120 -2.51 -16.38 1.09
CA ALA A 120 -1.98 -15.12 0.58
C ALA A 120 -2.01 -13.97 1.61
N ILE A 121 -2.82 -14.07 2.67
CA ILE A 121 -3.10 -12.97 3.60
C ILE A 121 -2.61 -13.27 5.03
N LEU A 122 -2.77 -14.51 5.50
CA LEU A 122 -2.45 -14.94 6.85
C LEU A 122 -1.01 -15.48 6.95
N SER A 123 -0.52 -15.56 8.18
CA SER A 123 0.76 -16.23 8.43
C SER A 123 0.68 -17.73 8.14
N VAL A 124 1.81 -18.34 7.76
CA VAL A 124 1.92 -19.78 7.46
C VAL A 124 1.27 -20.66 8.54
N ARG A 125 1.49 -20.34 9.83
CA ARG A 125 0.89 -21.07 10.95
C ARG A 125 -0.63 -21.01 10.96
N GLN A 126 -1.20 -19.84 10.71
CA GLN A 126 -2.65 -19.64 10.67
C GLN A 126 -3.27 -20.31 9.43
N THR A 127 -2.57 -20.30 8.30
CA THR A 127 -3.00 -21.02 7.09
C THR A 127 -3.06 -22.53 7.33
N TRP A 128 -2.04 -23.10 7.99
CA TRP A 128 -2.07 -24.51 8.40
C TRP A 128 -3.20 -24.82 9.38
N ALA A 129 -3.43 -23.95 10.36
CA ALA A 129 -4.55 -24.10 11.30
C ALA A 129 -5.91 -24.07 10.59
N LEU A 130 -6.09 -23.15 9.64
CA LEU A 130 -7.31 -23.06 8.83
C LEU A 130 -7.47 -24.25 7.88
N GLY A 131 -6.36 -24.76 7.33
CA GLY A 131 -6.34 -25.98 6.52
C GLY A 131 -6.78 -27.20 7.32
N ALA A 132 -6.25 -27.38 8.53
CA ALA A 132 -6.67 -28.43 9.45
C ALA A 132 -8.16 -28.29 9.82
N LEU A 133 -8.63 -27.08 10.14
CA LEU A 133 -10.04 -26.80 10.39
C LEU A 133 -10.91 -27.17 9.17
N SER A 134 -10.47 -26.82 7.96
CA SER A 134 -11.20 -27.12 6.73
C SER A 134 -11.27 -28.62 6.46
N ILE A 135 -10.21 -29.39 6.76
CA ILE A 135 -10.22 -30.86 6.66
C ILE A 135 -11.22 -31.47 7.65
N VAL A 136 -11.23 -31.00 8.90
CA VAL A 136 -12.19 -31.46 9.92
C VAL A 136 -13.62 -31.11 9.50
N CYS A 137 -13.86 -29.88 9.05
CA CYS A 137 -15.16 -29.44 8.55
C CYS A 137 -15.60 -30.28 7.35
N PHE A 138 -14.72 -30.50 6.37
CA PHE A 138 -14.99 -31.33 5.19
C PHE A 138 -15.32 -32.78 5.58
N GLY A 139 -14.53 -33.37 6.48
CA GLY A 139 -14.79 -34.70 7.02
C GLY A 139 -16.13 -34.81 7.74
N ALA A 140 -16.52 -33.77 8.50
CA ALA A 140 -17.79 -33.72 9.21
C ALA A 140 -19.01 -33.77 8.26
N LEU A 141 -18.88 -33.32 7.01
CA LEU A 141 -19.97 -33.45 6.03
C LEU A 141 -20.33 -34.91 5.74
N PHE A 142 -19.40 -35.86 5.82
CA PHE A 142 -19.71 -37.27 5.58
C PHE A 142 -20.64 -37.86 6.64
N TRP A 143 -20.59 -37.35 7.86
CA TRP A 143 -21.37 -37.88 8.98
C TRP A 143 -22.65 -37.10 9.26
N ALA A 144 -22.63 -35.79 9.01
CA ALA A 144 -23.69 -34.90 9.46
C ALA A 144 -24.57 -34.35 8.32
N SER A 145 -24.29 -34.70 7.05
CA SER A 145 -25.15 -34.29 5.93
C SER A 145 -26.42 -35.11 5.90
N ARG A 146 -27.57 -34.44 6.00
CA ARG A 146 -28.85 -35.08 5.70
C ARG A 146 -28.94 -35.27 4.17
N PRO A 147 -29.19 -36.48 3.67
CA PRO A 147 -29.34 -36.69 2.24
C PRO A 147 -30.54 -35.87 1.75
N VAL A 148 -30.27 -34.86 0.92
CA VAL A 148 -31.32 -34.11 0.23
C VAL A 148 -31.84 -35.03 -0.89
N PRO A 149 -33.14 -35.44 -0.89
CA PRO A 149 -33.65 -36.52 -1.73
C PRO A 149 -33.43 -36.36 -3.25
N ARG A 150 -33.15 -35.15 -3.74
CA ARG A 150 -32.89 -34.85 -5.16
C ARG A 150 -31.41 -34.66 -5.53
N LEU A 151 -30.50 -34.65 -4.55
CA LEU A 151 -29.04 -34.59 -4.77
C LEU A 151 -28.33 -35.91 -4.45
N GLY A 152 -29.04 -36.85 -3.83
CA GLY A 152 -28.56 -38.19 -3.48
C GLY A 152 -28.74 -39.18 -4.62
N LEU A 153 -27.66 -39.90 -4.93
CA LEU A 153 -27.53 -40.94 -5.94
C LEU A 153 -28.75 -41.88 -6.00
N HIS A 154 -29.49 -41.85 -7.12
CA HIS A 154 -29.82 -43.04 -7.91
C HIS A 154 -30.69 -42.80 -9.15
N HIS A 155 -31.16 -41.59 -9.45
CA HIS A 155 -31.86 -41.32 -10.72
C HIS A 155 -31.25 -40.09 -11.44
N HIS A 156 -30.57 -40.35 -12.54
CA HIS A 156 -30.22 -39.45 -13.66
C HIS A 156 -29.95 -37.94 -13.38
N GLY A 157 -28.66 -37.61 -13.22
CA GLY A 157 -27.91 -37.01 -14.33
C GLY A 157 -27.89 -35.49 -14.52
N ASP A 158 -28.96 -34.74 -14.25
CA ASP A 158 -29.08 -33.46 -14.98
C ASP A 158 -28.48 -32.23 -14.26
N LEU A 159 -28.35 -32.23 -12.92
CA LEU A 159 -27.93 -31.03 -12.18
C LEU A 159 -26.53 -31.10 -11.54
N HIS A 160 -25.99 -32.30 -11.33
CA HIS A 160 -24.66 -32.47 -10.72
C HIS A 160 -23.53 -32.01 -11.65
N PHE A 161 -23.58 -32.39 -12.93
CA PHE A 161 -22.57 -31.99 -13.91
C PHE A 161 -22.57 -30.48 -14.18
N PRO A 162 -23.72 -29.82 -14.44
CA PRO A 162 -23.76 -28.37 -14.56
C PRO A 162 -23.36 -27.66 -13.27
N GLY A 163 -23.77 -28.18 -12.11
CA GLY A 163 -23.40 -27.62 -10.81
C GLY A 163 -21.88 -27.61 -10.58
N MET A 164 -21.20 -28.71 -10.88
CA MET A 164 -19.74 -28.83 -10.76
C MET A 164 -19.01 -27.94 -11.76
N TRP A 165 -19.52 -27.81 -12.99
CA TRP A 165 -18.96 -26.90 -13.98
C TRP A 165 -19.11 -25.43 -13.56
N ILE A 166 -20.29 -25.03 -13.08
CA ILE A 166 -20.55 -23.67 -12.59
C ILE A 166 -19.68 -23.37 -11.36
N SER A 167 -19.56 -24.30 -10.40
CA SER A 167 -18.73 -24.09 -9.21
C SER A 167 -17.25 -23.99 -9.57
N PHE A 168 -16.79 -24.77 -10.55
CA PHE A 168 -15.44 -24.67 -11.08
C PHE A 168 -15.20 -23.31 -11.77
N VAL A 169 -16.10 -22.85 -12.63
CA VAL A 169 -15.99 -21.53 -13.28
C VAL A 169 -15.95 -20.41 -12.25
N ILE A 170 -16.83 -20.45 -11.23
CA ILE A 170 -16.83 -19.49 -10.13
C ILE A 170 -15.47 -19.56 -9.40
N ALA A 171 -14.97 -20.76 -9.09
CA ALA A 171 -13.69 -20.92 -8.42
C ALA A 171 -12.52 -20.34 -9.22
N VAL A 172 -12.47 -20.63 -10.52
CA VAL A 172 -11.43 -20.12 -11.42
C VAL A 172 -11.48 -18.61 -11.53
N VAL A 173 -12.66 -18.00 -11.77
CA VAL A 173 -12.80 -16.54 -11.87
C VAL A 173 -12.37 -15.87 -10.58
N LEU A 174 -12.79 -16.42 -9.44
CA LEU A 174 -12.50 -15.85 -8.13
C LEU A 174 -11.00 -15.97 -7.82
N VAL A 175 -10.40 -17.14 -8.00
CA VAL A 175 -8.95 -17.34 -7.80
C VAL A 175 -8.12 -16.50 -8.77
N ALA A 176 -8.47 -16.45 -10.05
CA ALA A 176 -7.73 -15.70 -11.06
C ALA A 176 -7.78 -14.19 -10.81
N THR A 177 -8.96 -13.64 -10.50
CA THR A 177 -9.09 -12.23 -10.16
C THR A 177 -8.32 -11.87 -8.89
N TYR A 178 -8.30 -12.76 -7.89
CA TYR A 178 -7.53 -12.56 -6.67
C TYR A 178 -6.04 -12.68 -6.84
N ALA A 179 -5.55 -13.73 -7.50
CA ALA A 179 -4.14 -13.85 -7.84
C ALA A 179 -3.67 -12.62 -8.61
N ALA A 180 -4.42 -12.18 -9.62
CA ALA A 180 -4.10 -10.98 -10.39
C ALA A 180 -4.02 -9.71 -9.53
N ARG A 181 -4.97 -9.51 -8.61
CA ARG A 181 -5.00 -8.36 -7.70
C ARG A 181 -3.87 -8.40 -6.66
N ILE A 182 -3.58 -9.55 -6.09
CA ILE A 182 -2.49 -9.70 -5.11
C ILE A 182 -1.15 -9.47 -5.79
N SER A 183 -0.94 -10.07 -6.97
CA SER A 183 0.28 -9.83 -7.75
C SER A 183 0.43 -8.37 -8.18
N SER A 184 -0.66 -7.65 -8.54
CA SER A 184 -0.55 -6.22 -8.85
C SER A 184 -0.19 -5.40 -7.62
N LEU A 185 -0.82 -5.66 -6.47
CA LEU A 185 -0.49 -4.98 -5.22
C LEU A 185 0.96 -5.19 -4.80
N LEU A 186 1.48 -6.41 -4.99
CA LEU A 186 2.86 -6.74 -4.64
C LEU A 186 3.85 -6.00 -5.56
N ARG A 187 3.57 -5.95 -6.86
CA ARG A 187 4.36 -5.18 -7.83
C ARG A 187 4.38 -3.68 -7.50
N ASP A 188 3.22 -3.09 -7.23
CA ASP A 188 3.12 -1.67 -6.87
C ASP A 188 3.91 -1.36 -5.58
N HIS A 189 3.90 -2.29 -4.61
CA HIS A 189 4.69 -2.14 -3.39
C HIS A 189 6.19 -2.28 -3.63
N GLU A 190 6.62 -3.24 -4.44
CA GLU A 190 8.02 -3.39 -4.82
C GLU A 190 8.54 -2.14 -5.54
N GLU A 191 7.79 -1.60 -6.50
CA GLU A 191 8.13 -0.33 -7.17
C GLU A 191 8.21 0.84 -6.18
N SER A 192 7.27 0.94 -5.24
CA SER A 192 7.32 1.96 -4.19
C SER A 192 8.55 1.81 -3.29
N LEU A 193 9.00 0.59 -2.99
CA LEU A 193 10.19 0.37 -2.19
C LEU A 193 11.46 0.73 -2.96
N LEU A 194 11.54 0.36 -4.24
CA LEU A 194 12.66 0.69 -5.11
C LEU A 194 12.82 2.22 -5.23
N THR A 195 11.73 2.94 -5.49
CA THR A 195 11.76 4.41 -5.58
C THR A 195 12.19 5.07 -4.26
N MET A 196 11.77 4.55 -3.10
CA MET A 196 12.23 5.04 -1.80
C MET A 196 13.71 4.77 -1.58
N GLN A 197 14.22 3.60 -1.96
CA GLN A 197 15.63 3.25 -1.86
C GLN A 197 16.50 4.14 -2.76
N GLU A 198 16.08 4.42 -3.99
CA GLU A 198 16.77 5.34 -4.89
C GLU A 198 16.84 6.75 -4.31
N GLN A 199 15.74 7.24 -3.73
CA GLN A 199 15.72 8.55 -3.07
C GLN A 199 16.64 8.61 -1.86
N LEU A 200 16.73 7.54 -1.07
CA LEU A 200 17.66 7.45 0.06
C LEU A 200 19.11 7.42 -0.44
N ALA A 201 19.44 6.59 -1.41
CA ALA A 201 20.79 6.54 -1.99
C ALA A 201 21.22 7.89 -2.58
N ARG A 202 20.29 8.62 -3.22
CA ARG A 202 20.56 9.96 -3.74
C ARG A 202 20.81 10.98 -2.61
N LYS A 203 20.08 10.90 -1.51
CA LYS A 203 20.28 11.76 -0.34
C LYS A 203 21.63 11.50 0.33
N ASP A 204 22.01 10.23 0.49
CA ASP A 204 23.29 9.86 1.10
C ASP A 204 24.47 10.34 0.26
N ARG A 205 24.40 10.18 -1.08
CA ARG A 205 25.41 10.74 -1.99
C ARG A 205 25.50 12.26 -1.92
N LEU A 206 24.38 12.96 -1.81
CA LEU A 206 24.41 14.42 -1.66
C LEU A 206 24.96 14.84 -0.30
N ALA A 207 24.62 14.12 0.77
CA ALA A 207 25.14 14.38 2.11
C ALA A 207 26.66 14.18 2.16
N SER A 208 27.19 13.11 1.57
CA SER A 208 28.63 12.87 1.52
C SER A 208 29.37 13.94 0.72
N LEU A 209 28.83 14.38 -0.42
CA LEU A 209 29.39 15.48 -1.21
C LEU A 209 29.39 16.81 -0.43
N VAL A 210 28.33 17.10 0.33
CA VAL A 210 28.27 18.30 1.17
C VAL A 210 29.30 18.24 2.29
N THR A 211 29.46 17.09 2.95
CA THR A 211 30.48 16.90 3.99
C THR A 211 31.89 17.06 3.43
N LEU A 212 32.17 16.46 2.26
CA LEU A 212 33.47 16.59 1.58
C LEU A 212 33.75 18.04 1.18
N ALA A 213 32.77 18.73 0.58
CA ALA A 213 32.91 20.13 0.20
C ALA A 213 33.13 21.05 1.41
N ALA A 214 32.46 20.78 2.53
CA ALA A 214 32.67 21.51 3.77
C ALA A 214 34.07 21.27 4.35
N GLY A 215 34.57 20.03 4.32
CA GLY A 215 35.94 19.68 4.71
C GLY A 215 36.98 20.38 3.84
N ALA A 216 36.86 20.28 2.51
CA ALA A 216 37.76 20.95 1.56
C ALA A 216 37.75 22.48 1.72
N ALA A 217 36.57 23.09 1.94
CA ALA A 217 36.49 24.52 2.19
C ALA A 217 37.20 24.92 3.50
N HIS A 218 37.16 24.10 4.54
CA HIS A 218 37.87 24.36 5.79
C HIS A 218 39.39 24.26 5.62
N GLU A 219 39.87 23.19 4.99
CA GLU A 219 41.31 22.97 4.76
C GLU A 219 41.92 24.01 3.82
N LEU A 220 41.17 24.51 2.82
CA LEU A 220 41.65 25.54 1.89
C LEU A 220 41.55 26.97 2.44
N SER A 221 40.70 27.22 3.43
CA SER A 221 40.52 28.57 4.01
C SER A 221 41.79 29.10 4.69
N THR A 222 42.58 28.20 5.29
CA THR A 222 43.84 28.53 5.97
C THR A 222 44.97 28.93 5.01
N PRO A 223 45.38 28.12 4.01
CA PRO A 223 46.43 28.51 3.07
C PRO A 223 46.03 29.74 2.23
N LEU A 224 44.76 29.88 1.84
CA LEU A 224 44.28 31.10 1.19
C LEU A 224 44.38 32.32 2.12
N GLY A 225 44.12 32.16 3.42
CA GLY A 225 44.35 33.21 4.41
C GLY A 225 45.80 33.65 4.47
N THR A 226 46.73 32.70 4.49
CA THR A 226 48.17 33.01 4.48
C THR A 226 48.58 33.74 3.21
N ILE A 227 48.14 33.27 2.02
CA ILE A 227 48.46 33.94 0.74
C ILE A 227 47.89 35.35 0.70
N ALA A 228 46.67 35.57 1.20
CA ALA A 228 46.07 36.92 1.27
C ALA A 228 46.89 37.87 2.14
N ILE A 229 47.40 37.40 3.29
CA ILE A 229 48.23 38.20 4.20
C ILE A 229 49.57 38.55 3.52
N VAL A 230 50.24 37.57 2.92
CA VAL A 230 51.53 37.79 2.22
C VAL A 230 51.36 38.75 1.04
N ALA A 231 50.32 38.57 0.22
CA ALA A 231 50.01 39.47 -0.88
C ALA A 231 49.75 40.90 -0.40
N ARG A 232 49.06 41.07 0.72
CA ARG A 232 48.81 42.39 1.32
C ARG A 232 50.08 43.06 1.83
N GLU A 233 51.03 42.30 2.37
CA GLU A 233 52.32 42.85 2.81
C GLU A 233 53.20 43.27 1.62
N LEU A 234 53.22 42.48 0.54
CA LEU A 234 53.90 42.86 -0.71
C LEU A 234 53.32 44.14 -1.31
N GLU A 235 51.98 44.29 -1.30
CA GLU A 235 51.30 45.50 -1.75
C GLU A 235 51.73 46.73 -0.92
N ARG A 236 51.86 46.57 0.40
CA ARG A 236 52.31 47.62 1.33
C ARG A 236 53.77 48.02 1.08
N LEU A 237 54.68 47.05 0.93
CA LEU A 237 56.10 47.32 0.69
C LEU A 237 56.34 47.96 -0.69
N ALA A 238 55.57 47.58 -1.71
CA ALA A 238 55.60 48.24 -3.01
C ALA A 238 55.14 49.70 -2.94
N ALA A 239 54.12 50.02 -2.12
CA ALA A 239 53.66 51.39 -1.89
C ALA A 239 54.67 52.28 -1.16
N GLN A 240 55.61 51.69 -0.41
CA GLN A 240 56.71 52.38 0.27
C GLN A 240 57.95 52.60 -0.64
N ASN A 241 57.82 52.39 -1.96
CA ASN A 241 58.90 52.43 -2.95
C ASN A 241 60.03 51.39 -2.75
N SER A 242 59.83 50.37 -1.91
CA SER A 242 60.87 49.38 -1.59
C SER A 242 61.03 48.26 -2.65
N LEU A 243 59.99 48.01 -3.46
CA LEU A 243 59.93 46.91 -4.44
C LEU A 243 59.45 47.34 -5.85
N GLY A 244 59.06 48.60 -6.04
CA GLY A 244 58.60 49.15 -7.33
C GLY A 244 57.11 48.88 -7.65
N PRO A 245 56.53 49.65 -8.58
CA PRO A 245 55.07 49.66 -8.84
C PRO A 245 54.53 48.38 -9.50
N ALA A 246 55.35 47.63 -10.25
CA ALA A 246 54.93 46.37 -10.89
C ALA A 246 54.56 45.29 -9.86
N ILE A 247 55.39 45.12 -8.82
CA ILE A 247 55.13 44.16 -7.71
C ILE A 247 53.87 44.55 -6.94
N GLY A 248 53.57 45.85 -6.84
CA GLY A 248 52.32 46.34 -6.24
C GLY A 248 51.06 46.00 -7.06
N ALA A 249 51.17 45.92 -8.38
CA ALA A 249 50.05 45.50 -9.24
C ALA A 249 49.80 43.99 -9.15
N ASP A 250 50.85 43.17 -9.21
CA ASP A 250 50.75 41.71 -9.14
C ASP A 250 50.25 41.23 -7.78
N SER A 251 50.74 41.82 -6.69
CA SER A 251 50.27 41.51 -5.33
C SER A 251 48.79 41.83 -5.13
N ARG A 252 48.29 42.92 -5.71
CA ARG A 252 46.84 43.23 -5.74
C ARG A 252 46.03 42.18 -6.48
N LEU A 253 46.52 41.73 -7.64
CA LEU A 253 45.84 40.72 -8.43
C LEU A 253 45.75 39.39 -7.65
N ILE A 254 46.86 38.96 -7.03
CA ILE A 254 46.87 37.76 -6.17
C ILE A 254 45.84 37.88 -5.05
N ARG A 255 45.80 39.04 -4.36
CA ARG A 255 44.82 39.27 -3.28
C ARG A 255 43.39 39.18 -3.79
N GLN A 256 43.08 39.75 -4.96
CA GLN A 256 41.74 39.70 -5.56
C GLN A 256 41.34 38.27 -5.91
N GLU A 257 42.22 37.48 -6.53
CA GLU A 257 41.92 36.09 -6.89
C GLU A 257 41.79 35.18 -5.66
N VAL A 258 42.57 35.41 -4.60
CA VAL A 258 42.42 34.69 -3.33
C VAL A 258 41.07 34.99 -2.67
N GLU A 259 40.64 36.26 -2.64
CA GLU A 259 39.33 36.63 -2.10
C GLU A 259 38.19 36.00 -2.91
N ARG A 260 38.32 35.99 -4.23
CA ARG A 260 37.39 35.30 -5.13
C ARG A 260 37.32 33.80 -4.85
N CYS A 261 38.45 33.15 -4.59
CA CYS A 261 38.49 31.73 -4.21
C CYS A 261 37.79 31.48 -2.88
N ARG A 262 38.01 32.33 -1.86
CA ARG A 262 37.28 32.25 -0.58
C ARG A 262 35.78 32.37 -0.77
N GLU A 263 35.33 33.32 -1.59
CA GLU A 263 33.91 33.54 -1.84
C GLU A 263 33.25 32.31 -2.51
N ILE A 264 33.91 31.73 -3.52
CA ILE A 264 33.44 30.50 -4.20
C ILE A 264 33.33 29.34 -3.21
N LEU A 265 34.36 29.09 -2.39
CA LEU A 265 34.36 28.02 -1.39
C LEU A 265 33.29 28.22 -0.32
N GLN A 266 33.08 29.45 0.16
CA GLN A 266 32.01 29.77 1.11
C GLN A 266 30.64 29.50 0.51
N ARG A 267 30.37 29.95 -0.73
CA ARG A 267 29.10 29.68 -1.42
C ARG A 267 28.83 28.19 -1.55
N MET A 268 29.84 27.38 -1.92
CA MET A 268 29.72 25.92 -2.00
C MET A 268 29.38 25.29 -0.64
N SER A 269 29.99 25.74 0.45
CA SER A 269 29.74 25.20 1.81
C SER A 269 28.38 25.59 2.40
N VAL A 270 27.89 26.81 2.12
CA VAL A 270 26.62 27.34 2.66
C VAL A 270 25.42 26.77 1.89
N GLU A 271 25.52 26.69 0.56
CA GLU A 271 24.48 26.09 -0.30
C GLU A 271 24.27 24.60 0.03
N GLY A 272 25.36 23.88 0.38
CA GLY A 272 25.30 22.50 0.85
C GLY A 272 24.54 22.32 2.18
N ARG A 273 24.74 23.23 3.14
CA ARG A 273 24.09 23.18 4.47
C ARG A 273 22.63 23.62 4.47
N ASN A 274 22.22 24.53 3.60
CA ASN A 274 20.85 25.09 3.61
C ASN A 274 19.79 24.27 2.85
N ARG A 275 20.19 23.26 2.07
CA ARG A 275 19.24 22.40 1.33
C ARG A 275 18.42 21.40 2.18
N PRO A 276 18.92 20.77 3.26
CA PRO A 276 18.05 19.94 4.11
C PRO A 276 16.93 20.74 4.81
N ALA A 277 17.15 22.02 5.13
CA ALA A 277 16.19 22.84 5.87
C ALA A 277 15.00 23.36 5.01
N ARG A 278 15.20 23.57 3.70
CA ARG A 278 14.17 24.17 2.84
C ARG A 278 13.03 23.21 2.47
N ARG A 279 13.23 21.88 2.55
CA ARG A 279 12.14 20.89 2.29
C ARG A 279 11.32 20.52 3.51
N LEU A 280 11.86 20.58 4.72
CA LEU A 280 11.09 20.29 5.95
C LEU A 280 10.03 21.37 6.23
N ARG A 281 10.21 22.60 5.73
CA ARG A 281 9.22 23.67 5.85
C ARG A 281 8.06 23.56 4.84
N ALA A 282 8.23 22.77 3.76
CA ALA A 282 7.21 22.52 2.74
C ALA A 282 6.33 21.29 3.05
N LEU A 283 6.71 20.48 4.05
CA LEU A 283 5.93 19.36 4.55
C LEU A 283 5.22 19.68 5.88
N ARG A 284 5.02 20.96 6.21
CA ARG A 284 4.01 21.29 7.23
C ARG A 284 2.66 20.90 6.64
N PRO A 285 1.91 19.96 7.24
CA PRO A 285 0.52 19.76 6.85
C PRO A 285 -0.19 21.11 6.98
N PRO A 286 -1.13 21.46 6.09
CA PRO A 286 -1.96 22.62 6.32
C PRO A 286 -2.64 22.41 7.69
N THR A 287 -2.37 23.31 8.63
CA THR A 287 -3.11 23.43 9.88
C THR A 287 -4.52 23.88 9.53
N PHE A 288 -5.34 22.93 9.06
CA PHE A 288 -6.73 23.16 8.69
C PHE A 288 -7.71 22.68 9.78
N TRP A 289 -7.19 22.15 10.91
CA TRP A 289 -8.03 21.49 11.92
C TRP A 289 -8.06 22.15 13.30
N THR A 290 -7.52 23.36 13.48
CA THR A 290 -7.57 24.03 14.80
C THR A 290 -8.74 25.01 15.00
N HIS A 291 -9.61 25.22 14.02
CA HIS A 291 -10.87 25.95 14.23
C HIS A 291 -12.02 25.31 13.44
N CYS A 292 -12.55 24.19 13.95
CA CYS A 292 -13.91 23.77 13.62
C CYS A 292 -14.64 23.49 14.93
N SER A 293 -14.84 24.57 15.70
CA SER A 293 -15.79 24.58 16.81
C SER A 293 -17.20 24.52 16.22
N LEU A 294 -18.00 23.60 16.77
CA LEU A 294 -19.43 23.40 16.55
C LEU A 294 -20.20 24.70 16.22
N HIS A 295 -20.56 24.89 14.95
CA HIS A 295 -21.91 25.28 14.50
C HIS A 295 -21.92 25.40 12.96
N SER A 296 -23.00 24.89 12.36
CA SER A 296 -23.44 25.16 10.97
C SER A 296 -22.80 24.32 9.85
N ALA A 297 -23.51 23.24 9.49
CA ALA A 297 -23.21 22.32 8.38
C ALA A 297 -23.54 22.88 6.97
N THR A 298 -23.66 24.20 6.78
CA THR A 298 -24.25 24.78 5.56
C THR A 298 -23.24 25.46 4.62
N VAL A 299 -21.95 25.56 4.97
CA VAL A 299 -20.95 26.33 4.18
C VAL A 299 -20.06 25.44 3.27
N CYS A 300 -20.18 24.11 3.32
CA CYS A 300 -19.39 23.22 2.45
C CYS A 300 -19.85 23.17 0.97
N ALA A 301 -20.93 23.86 0.58
CA ALA A 301 -21.52 23.74 -0.75
C ALA A 301 -21.04 24.78 -1.80
N SER A 302 -20.16 25.73 -1.45
CA SER A 302 -19.81 26.85 -2.36
C SER A 302 -18.33 26.99 -2.71
N TRP A 303 -17.58 25.87 -2.82
CA TRP A 303 -16.19 25.93 -3.28
C TRP A 303 -16.03 25.35 -4.69
N SER A 304 -16.21 26.22 -5.69
CA SER A 304 -15.80 26.03 -7.07
C SER A 304 -14.30 26.30 -7.23
N PRO A 305 -13.50 25.42 -7.86
CA PRO A 305 -12.07 25.63 -8.04
C PRO A 305 -11.78 26.74 -9.08
N PRO A 306 -10.65 27.47 -8.99
CA PRO A 306 -10.31 28.51 -9.94
C PRO A 306 -9.96 27.91 -11.34
N PRO A 307 -10.42 28.52 -12.45
CA PRO A 307 -10.40 27.91 -13.79
C PRO A 307 -9.03 27.89 -14.48
N ARG A 308 -7.94 28.35 -13.83
CA ARG A 308 -6.64 28.55 -14.50
C ARG A 308 -5.70 27.34 -14.50
N ARG A 309 -6.07 26.17 -13.98
CA ARG A 309 -5.21 24.96 -13.99
C ARG A 309 -5.73 23.79 -14.84
N LEU A 310 -6.93 23.89 -15.42
CA LEU A 310 -7.48 22.84 -16.29
C LEU A 310 -7.05 23.01 -17.77
N ALA A 311 -6.83 24.24 -18.23
CA ALA A 311 -6.38 24.49 -19.60
C ALA A 311 -4.93 24.00 -19.86
N ASP A 312 -4.05 24.11 -18.86
CA ASP A 312 -2.65 23.65 -18.96
C ASP A 312 -2.48 22.14 -18.85
N PHE A 313 -3.48 21.44 -18.28
CA PHE A 313 -3.47 19.97 -18.19
C PHE A 313 -3.98 19.32 -19.49
N VAL A 314 -4.96 19.94 -20.16
CA VAL A 314 -5.51 19.45 -21.43
C VAL A 314 -4.57 19.75 -22.62
N SER A 315 -3.79 20.85 -22.58
CA SER A 315 -2.83 21.20 -23.64
C SER A 315 -1.53 20.36 -23.62
N ARG A 316 -1.19 19.70 -22.49
CA ARG A 316 -0.01 18.83 -22.39
C ARG A 316 -0.30 17.34 -22.64
N ALA A 317 -1.57 16.94 -22.71
CA ALA A 317 -1.99 15.56 -23.01
C ALA A 317 -2.18 15.26 -24.51
N THR A 318 -2.04 16.26 -25.40
CA THR A 318 -2.36 16.15 -26.84
C THR A 318 -1.22 15.74 -27.81
N PRO A 319 0.04 15.42 -27.42
CA PRO A 319 0.99 14.84 -28.38
C PRO A 319 0.92 13.30 -28.52
N TRP A 320 0.32 12.57 -27.58
CA TRP A 320 0.42 11.10 -27.57
C TRP A 320 -0.56 10.36 -28.50
N PHE A 321 -1.62 11.02 -29.02
CA PHE A 321 -2.64 10.38 -29.87
C PHE A 321 -2.41 10.51 -31.39
N ARG A 322 -1.34 11.17 -31.86
CA ARG A 322 -1.05 11.34 -33.30
C ARG A 322 0.04 10.43 -33.87
N ARG A 323 0.61 9.48 -33.10
CA ARG A 323 1.69 8.60 -33.58
C ARG A 323 1.31 7.11 -33.82
N CYS A 324 0.01 6.78 -33.85
CA CYS A 324 -0.49 5.45 -34.28
C CYS A 324 -1.49 5.54 -35.46
N ARG A 325 -1.37 6.57 -36.31
CA ARG A 325 -2.02 6.62 -37.63
C ARG A 325 -1.02 7.10 -38.68
N ARG A 326 0.01 6.28 -38.90
CA ARG A 326 0.72 6.05 -40.16
C ARG A 326 1.48 4.75 -40.01
#